data_AF-A0AAP0MKP5-F1
#
_entry.id   AF-A0AAP0MKP5-F1
#
_cell.length_a   1.000
_cell.length_b   1.000
_cell.length_c   1.000
_cell.angle_alpha   90.00
_cell.angle_beta   90.00
_cell.angle_gamma   90.00
#
_symmetry.space_group_name_H-M   'P 1'
#
loop_
_entity.id
_entity.type
_entity.pdbx_description
1 polymer ?
#
loop_
_entity_poly.entity_id
_entity_poly.type
_entity_poly.pdbx_seq_one_letter_code
_entity_poly.pdbx_strand_id
1 'polypeptide(L)'
;MICQLALAEKDGKVPTTQVKAWVRSVDEFIFEVDLMQESVRAKEKKHNGCPQYRHGSKVARMLKEVQGLKSEGIFPAGLVIANPEAKSVEHIRGPSIEHQIDVSIIK
;
A
#
# COMPACT_ATOMS: atom_id res chain seq x y z
N MET A 1 6.85 -0.74 1.08
CA MET A 1 5.61 -0.59 0.27
C MET A 1 4.63 0.41 0.86
N ILE A 2 4.40 0.38 2.18
CA ILE A 2 3.53 1.34 2.89
C ILE A 2 3.87 2.80 2.57
N CYS A 3 5.15 3.17 2.53
CA CYS A 3 5.56 4.54 2.17
C CYS A 3 5.16 4.97 0.74
N GLN A 4 5.09 4.05 -0.22
CA GLN A 4 4.70 4.38 -1.59
C GLN A 4 3.18 4.53 -1.74
N LEU A 5 2.39 3.77 -0.98
CA LEU A 5 0.92 3.92 -0.94
C LEU A 5 0.53 5.24 -0.26
N ALA A 6 1.19 5.59 0.84
CA ALA A 6 0.99 6.86 1.54
C ALA A 6 1.37 8.08 0.68
N LEU A 7 2.39 7.95 -0.18
CA LEU A 7 2.73 8.99 -1.17
C LEU A 7 1.64 9.10 -2.25
N ALA A 8 1.13 7.99 -2.77
CA ALA A 8 0.09 8.00 -3.79
C ALA A 8 -1.24 8.59 -3.27
N GLU A 9 -1.61 8.34 -2.01
CA GLU A 9 -2.78 8.96 -1.39
C GLU A 9 -2.65 10.48 -1.28
N LYS A 10 -1.45 11.00 -1.00
CA LYS A 10 -1.18 12.45 -1.02
C LYS A 10 -1.31 13.05 -2.42
N ASP A 11 -1.05 12.26 -3.47
CA ASP A 11 -1.24 12.63 -4.87
C ASP A 11 -2.69 12.46 -5.37
N GLY A 12 -3.64 12.20 -4.47
CA GLY A 12 -5.05 12.00 -4.82
C GLY A 12 -5.31 10.68 -5.57
N LYS A 13 -4.44 9.68 -5.41
CA LYS A 13 -4.59 8.34 -5.97
C LYS A 13 -4.84 7.34 -4.86
N VAL A 14 -5.81 6.46 -5.06
CA VAL A 14 -6.22 5.50 -4.03
C VAL A 14 -5.74 4.10 -4.43
N PRO A 15 -5.19 3.31 -3.49
CA PRO A 15 -4.86 1.91 -3.76
C PRO A 15 -6.09 1.12 -4.19
N THR A 16 -5.93 0.23 -5.16
CA THR A 16 -7.02 -0.65 -5.60
C THR A 16 -7.44 -1.61 -4.48
N THR A 17 -8.68 -2.11 -4.55
CA THR A 17 -9.18 -3.12 -3.60
C THR A 17 -8.29 -4.35 -3.54
N GLN A 18 -7.73 -4.76 -4.68
CA GLN A 18 -6.82 -5.90 -4.77
C GLN A 18 -5.50 -5.63 -4.03
N VAL A 19 -4.92 -4.43 -4.18
CA VAL A 19 -3.71 -4.02 -3.45
C VAL A 19 -3.98 -3.92 -1.95
N LYS A 20 -5.14 -3.38 -1.54
CA LYS A 20 -5.52 -3.31 -0.11
C LYS A 20 -5.67 -4.70 0.51
N ALA A 21 -6.33 -5.63 -0.18
CA ALA A 21 -6.48 -7.01 0.28
C ALA A 21 -5.12 -7.70 0.41
N TRP A 22 -4.26 -7.53 -0.60
CA TRP A 22 -2.91 -8.08 -0.60
C TRP A 22 -2.05 -7.54 0.56
N VAL A 23 -2.08 -6.23 0.82
CA VAL A 23 -1.35 -5.63 1.95
C VAL A 23 -1.78 -6.25 3.28
N ARG A 24 -3.10 -6.42 3.49
CA ARG A 24 -3.61 -7.06 4.70
C ARG A 24 -3.11 -8.50 4.85
N SER A 25 -3.11 -9.28 3.76
CA SER A 25 -2.60 -10.65 3.77
C SER A 25 -1.09 -10.71 4.05
N VAL A 26 -0.32 -9.73 3.58
CA VAL A 26 1.11 -9.60 3.92
C VAL A 26 1.30 -9.26 5.40
N ASP A 27 0.50 -8.36 5.97
CA ASP A 27 0.60 -7.99 7.39
C ASP A 27 0.26 -9.16 8.32
N GLU A 28 -0.79 -9.92 8.01
CA GLU A 28 -1.15 -11.15 8.73
C GLU A 28 -0.02 -12.19 8.66
N PHE A 29 0.60 -12.33 7.48
CA PHE A 29 1.72 -13.25 7.29
C PHE A 29 2.96 -12.86 8.10
N ILE A 30 3.31 -11.56 8.12
CA ILE A 30 4.43 -11.04 8.94
C ILE A 30 4.19 -11.37 10.41
N PHE A 31 2.97 -11.16 10.90
CA PHE A 31 2.61 -11.49 12.29
C PHE A 31 2.77 -12.98 12.60
N GLU A 32 2.35 -13.90 11.71
CA GLU A 32 2.55 -15.33 11.92
C GLU A 32 4.05 -15.72 11.97
N VAL A 33 4.88 -15.10 11.13
CA VAL A 33 6.33 -15.33 11.11
C VAL A 33 6.99 -14.83 12.38
N ASP A 34 6.62 -13.65 12.88
CA ASP A 34 7.15 -13.09 14.14
C ASP A 34 6.82 -14.00 15.33
N LEU A 35 5.58 -14.48 15.41
CA LEU A 35 5.14 -15.42 16.44
C LEU A 35 5.95 -16.74 16.38
N MET A 36 6.26 -17.21 15.18
CA MET A 36 7.13 -18.38 15.00
C MET A 36 8.55 -18.10 15.47
N GLN A 37 9.13 -16.96 15.08
CA GLN A 37 10.48 -16.59 15.46
C GLN A 37 10.62 -16.48 16.99
N GLU A 38 9.62 -15.91 17.66
CA GLU A 38 9.56 -15.85 19.12
C GLU A 38 9.50 -17.26 19.73
N SER A 39 8.68 -18.16 19.16
CA SER A 39 8.56 -19.54 19.64
C SER A 39 9.84 -20.36 19.49
N VAL A 40 10.66 -20.09 18.46
CA VAL A 40 11.99 -20.69 18.26
C VAL A 40 12.95 -20.16 19.31
N ARG A 41 13.05 -18.83 19.46
CA ARG A 41 13.92 -18.18 20.48
C ARG A 41 13.60 -18.61 21.90
N ALA A 42 12.32 -18.81 22.23
CA ALA A 42 11.89 -19.29 23.54
C ALA A 42 12.34 -20.73 23.83
N LYS A 43 12.43 -21.57 22.80
CA LYS A 43 12.85 -22.98 22.90
C LYS A 43 14.37 -23.17 22.88
N GLU A 44 15.10 -22.30 22.21
CA GLU A 44 16.58 -22.27 22.26
C GLU A 44 17.12 -22.03 23.68
N LYS A 45 16.37 -21.31 24.52
CA LYS A 45 16.74 -21.10 25.93
C LYS A 45 16.56 -22.34 26.83
N LYS A 46 16.05 -23.48 26.34
CA LYS A 46 15.59 -24.59 27.19
C LYS A 46 16.09 -26.01 26.89
N HIS A 47 16.96 -26.28 25.91
CA HIS A 47 17.32 -27.68 25.61
C HIS A 47 18.81 -27.99 25.38
N ASN A 48 19.32 -28.90 26.20
CA ASN A 48 20.61 -29.58 26.11
C ASN A 48 20.49 -30.95 25.41
N GLY A 49 19.61 -31.09 24.41
CA GLY A 49 19.32 -32.37 23.76
C GLY A 49 18.70 -32.22 22.37
N CYS A 50 19.09 -33.13 21.47
CA CYS A 50 18.93 -33.11 20.00
C CYS A 50 17.73 -32.31 19.45
N PRO A 51 17.96 -31.37 18.51
CA PRO A 51 16.92 -30.50 17.98
C PRO A 51 15.98 -31.31 17.07
N GLN A 52 14.79 -31.62 17.58
CA GLN A 52 13.78 -32.31 16.79
C GLN A 52 13.22 -31.39 15.69
N TYR A 53 13.24 -31.95 14.49
CA TYR A 53 12.69 -31.60 13.19
C TYR A 53 11.18 -31.19 13.17
N ARG A 54 10.70 -30.39 14.12
CA ARG A 54 9.26 -30.05 14.27
C ARG A 54 8.83 -28.80 13.51
N HIS A 55 9.73 -28.17 12.75
CA HIS A 55 9.41 -26.93 12.04
C HIS A 55 9.25 -27.10 10.54
N GLY A 56 9.65 -28.24 9.96
CA GLY A 56 9.62 -28.45 8.51
C GLY A 56 8.24 -28.28 7.88
N SER A 57 7.19 -28.83 8.47
CA SER A 57 5.82 -28.69 7.95
C SER A 57 5.28 -27.25 8.06
N LYS A 58 5.65 -26.55 9.14
CA LYS A 58 5.22 -25.16 9.37
C LYS A 58 5.98 -24.19 8.45
N VAL A 59 7.28 -24.42 8.23
CA VAL A 59 8.09 -23.68 7.25
C VAL A 59 7.62 -23.95 5.82
N ALA A 60 7.25 -25.19 5.47
CA ALA A 60 6.71 -25.52 4.16
C ALA A 60 5.38 -24.80 3.88
N ARG A 61 4.49 -24.70 4.90
CA ARG A 61 3.25 -23.91 4.80
C ARG A 61 3.55 -22.43 4.52
N MET A 62 4.47 -21.85 5.28
CA MET A 62 4.89 -20.46 5.13
C MET A 62 5.48 -20.19 3.74
N LEU A 63 6.33 -21.09 3.24
CA LEU A 63 6.88 -20.96 1.88
C LEU A 63 5.79 -20.96 0.81
N LYS A 64 4.73 -21.76 0.98
CA LYS A 64 3.59 -21.78 0.08
C LYS A 64 2.79 -20.47 0.13
N GLU A 65 2.58 -19.93 1.33
CA GLU A 65 1.91 -18.63 1.52
C GLU A 65 2.74 -17.48 0.92
N VAL A 66 4.06 -17.46 1.10
CA VAL A 66 4.97 -16.49 0.44
C VAL A 66 4.87 -16.58 -1.08
N GLN A 67 4.84 -17.78 -1.64
CA GLN A 67 4.68 -17.96 -3.08
C GLN A 67 3.33 -17.43 -3.58
N GLY A 68 2.25 -17.66 -2.83
CA GLY A 68 0.93 -17.09 -3.08
C GLY A 68 0.97 -15.56 -3.07
N LEU A 69 1.45 -14.97 -1.98
CA LEU A 69 1.61 -13.51 -1.84
C LEU A 69 2.48 -12.92 -2.95
N LYS A 70 3.57 -13.58 -3.34
CA LYS A 70 4.43 -13.13 -4.44
C LYS A 70 3.69 -13.12 -5.77
N SER A 71 2.82 -14.10 -6.02
CA SER A 71 2.02 -14.17 -7.25
C SER A 71 0.90 -13.13 -7.26
N GLU A 72 0.25 -12.89 -6.12
CA GLU A 72 -0.81 -11.89 -5.97
C GLU A 72 -0.28 -10.45 -5.94
N GLY A 73 1.00 -10.27 -5.62
CA GLY A 73 1.70 -8.98 -5.63
C GLY A 73 2.03 -8.46 -7.02
N ILE A 74 1.64 -9.19 -8.07
CA ILE A 74 1.79 -8.77 -9.47
C ILE A 74 0.48 -8.08 -9.88
N PHE A 75 0.53 -6.77 -10.10
CA PHE A 75 -0.64 -5.95 -10.44
C PHE A 75 -0.53 -5.40 -11.88
N PRO A 76 -0.94 -6.16 -12.91
CA PRO A 76 -0.84 -5.72 -14.30
C PRO A 76 -1.74 -4.50 -14.61
N ALA A 77 -2.83 -4.32 -13.84
CA ALA A 77 -3.72 -3.17 -13.95
C ALA A 77 -3.22 -1.91 -13.20
N GLY A 78 -2.03 -1.97 -12.58
CA GLY A 78 -1.47 -0.89 -11.78
C GLY A 78 -1.88 -0.93 -10.30
N LEU A 79 -1.11 -0.21 -9.48
CA LEU A 79 -1.22 -0.25 -8.01
C LEU A 79 -2.28 0.71 -7.44
N VAL A 80 -2.62 1.76 -8.19
CA VAL A 80 -3.42 2.88 -7.72
C VAL A 80 -4.35 3.38 -8.82
N ILE A 81 -5.52 3.88 -8.43
CA ILE A 81 -6.50 4.51 -9.31
C ILE A 81 -6.65 5.98 -8.94
N ALA A 82 -7.01 6.83 -9.91
CA ALA A 82 -7.30 8.23 -9.64
C ALA A 82 -8.53 8.34 -8.73
N ASN A 83 -8.47 9.18 -7.70
CA ASN A 83 -9.64 9.45 -6.87
C ASN A 83 -10.68 10.26 -7.69
N PRO A 84 -11.88 9.72 -7.94
CA PRO A 84 -12.93 10.43 -8.67
C PRO A 84 -13.36 11.73 -7.97
N GLU A 85 -13.34 11.76 -6.64
CA GLU A 85 -13.74 12.93 -5.84
C GLU A 85 -12.72 14.07 -5.91
N ALA A 86 -11.45 13.78 -6.20
CA ALA A 86 -10.41 14.81 -6.32
C ALA A 86 -10.52 15.64 -7.61
N LYS A 87 -11.33 15.21 -8.59
CA LYS A 87 -11.47 15.89 -9.89
C LYS A 87 -12.50 17.02 -9.90
N SER A 88 -13.30 17.21 -8.85
CA SER A 88 -14.23 18.34 -8.77
C SER A 88 -13.54 19.61 -8.29
N VAL A 89 -12.51 20.06 -9.01
CA VAL A 89 -12.02 21.44 -8.89
C VAL A 89 -12.71 22.22 -10.00
N GLU A 90 -13.84 22.86 -9.69
CA GLU A 90 -14.50 23.79 -10.59
C GLU A 90 -13.48 24.86 -11.01
N HIS A 91 -13.18 24.91 -12.31
CA HIS A 91 -12.43 26.01 -12.88
C HIS A 91 -13.33 27.25 -12.84
N ILE A 92 -13.18 28.09 -11.80
CA ILE A 92 -13.79 29.42 -11.77
C ILE A 92 -13.15 30.18 -12.93
N ARG A 93 -13.91 30.42 -14.01
CA ARG A 93 -13.50 31.36 -15.06
C ARG A 93 -13.35 32.72 -14.41
N GLY A 94 -12.11 33.22 -14.34
CA GLY A 94 -11.86 34.58 -13.87
C GLY A 94 -12.69 35.58 -14.68
N PRO A 95 -13.12 36.70 -14.08
CA PRO A 95 -13.97 37.67 -14.76
C PRO A 95 -13.30 38.15 -16.06
N SER A 96 -14.05 38.09 -17.16
CA SER A 96 -13.61 38.58 -18.47
C SER A 96 -13.37 40.09 -18.37
N ILE A 97 -12.13 40.53 -18.53
CA ILE A 97 -11.78 41.95 -18.60
C ILE A 97 -12.05 42.44 -20.02
N GLU A 98 -13.33 42.52 -20.38
CA GLU A 98 -13.79 43.25 -21.55
C GLU A 98 -14.63 44.42 -21.05
N HIS A 99 -13.97 45.54 -20.78
CA HIS A 99 -14.45 46.93 -20.86
C HIS A 99 -13.56 47.83 -19.99
N GLN A 100 -12.41 48.23 -20.54
CA GLN A 100 -11.76 49.48 -20.13
C GLN A 100 -11.94 50.47 -21.28
N ILE A 101 -13.04 51.23 -21.24
CA ILE A 101 -13.19 52.42 -22.07
C ILE A 101 -12.40 53.52 -21.36
N ASP A 102 -11.21 53.81 -21.85
CA ASP A 102 -10.46 55.01 -21.45
C ASP A 102 -11.06 56.21 -22.21
N VAL A 103 -12.08 56.84 -21.61
CA VAL A 103 -12.53 58.17 -22.03
C VAL A 103 -11.60 59.18 -21.38
N SER A 104 -10.52 59.52 -22.08
CA SER A 104 -9.70 60.69 -21.76
C SER A 104 -10.09 61.84 -22.71
N ILE A 105 -11.01 62.68 -22.23
CA ILE A 105 -11.34 64.00 -22.78
C ILE A 105 -10.16 64.93 -22.55
N ILE A 106 -9.46 65.41 -23.59
CA ILE A 106 -8.68 66.66 -23.50
C ILE A 106 -8.70 67.43 -24.83
N LYS A 107 -9.44 68.56 -24.79
CA LYS A 107 -9.39 69.84 -25.55
C LYS A 107 -9.20 69.86 -27.06
#